data_AF-T0H853-F1
#
_entry.id   AF-T0H853-F1
#
_cell.length_a   1.000
_cell.length_b   1.000
_cell.length_c   1.000
_cell.angle_alpha   90.00
_cell.angle_beta   90.00
_cell.angle_gamma   90.00
#
_symmetry.space_group_name_H-M   'P 1'
#
loop_
_entity.id
_entity.type
_entity.pdbx_description
1 polymer ?
#
loop_
_entity_poly.entity_id
_entity_poly.type
_entity_poly.pdbx_seq_one_letter_code
_entity_poly.pdbx_strand_id
1 'polypeptide(L)'
;MLNEVKNFSLRKVLKGFFAIAPAFFLWSWILSCGLKPVPPPEGRFCDVWHKPVECVELNFRDGIGDLGQGTVPMRMKSVVLYQIDIESKHNVLIEVLHEHRVRITFPEKEPRLYLKIKDPKDRKRRWEKAKQEWNDLFQSSEP
;
A
#
# COMPACT_ATOMS: atom_id res chain seq x y z
N MET A 1 -45.27 -19.42 -52.47
CA MET A 1 -45.40 -18.11 -51.79
C MET A 1 -45.73 -18.36 -50.33
N LEU A 2 -44.74 -18.32 -49.44
CA LEU A 2 -44.91 -18.52 -47.99
C LEU A 2 -43.70 -17.95 -47.24
N ASN A 3 -43.34 -16.71 -47.55
CA ASN A 3 -42.44 -15.89 -46.77
C ASN A 3 -43.22 -14.62 -46.45
N GLU A 4 -43.84 -14.52 -45.27
CA GLU A 4 -44.14 -13.20 -44.67
C GLU A 4 -44.67 -13.21 -43.23
N VAL A 5 -45.05 -14.35 -42.64
CA VAL A 5 -45.80 -14.29 -41.37
C VAL A 5 -44.93 -14.30 -40.10
N LYS A 6 -43.62 -14.56 -40.18
CA LYS A 6 -42.79 -14.72 -38.95
C LYS A 6 -42.11 -13.45 -38.40
N ASN A 7 -42.11 -12.33 -39.12
CA ASN A 7 -41.30 -11.16 -38.72
C ASN A 7 -42.02 -10.08 -37.90
N PHE A 8 -43.35 -10.14 -37.76
CA PHE A 8 -44.09 -9.03 -37.11
C PHE A 8 -44.22 -9.16 -35.59
N SER A 9 -44.11 -10.38 -35.04
CA SER A 9 -44.31 -10.62 -33.59
C SER A 9 -43.06 -10.35 -32.74
N LEU A 10 -41.86 -10.63 -33.27
CA LEU A 10 -40.61 -10.46 -32.53
C LEU A 10 -40.21 -9.00 -32.30
N ARG A 11 -40.67 -8.06 -33.14
CA ARG A 11 -40.27 -6.65 -33.05
C ARG A 11 -41.00 -5.86 -31.97
N LYS A 12 -42.15 -6.35 -31.47
CA LYS A 12 -42.94 -5.66 -30.43
C LYS A 12 -42.48 -5.99 -29.01
N VAL A 13 -42.00 -7.21 -28.75
CA VAL A 13 -41.55 -7.61 -27.40
C VAL A 13 -40.20 -6.99 -27.03
N LEU A 14 -39.34 -6.72 -28.01
CA LEU A 14 -38.02 -6.12 -27.80
C LEU A 14 -38.03 -4.61 -27.47
N LYS A 15 -39.16 -3.91 -27.63
CA LYS A 15 -39.24 -2.47 -27.31
C LYS A 15 -39.61 -2.16 -25.85
N GLY A 16 -40.07 -3.14 -25.08
CA GLY A 16 -40.49 -2.95 -23.68
C GLY A 16 -39.40 -3.20 -22.63
N PHE A 17 -38.36 -3.97 -22.95
CA PHE A 17 -37.36 -4.40 -21.96
C PHE A 17 -36.12 -3.50 -21.85
N PHE A 18 -35.89 -2.58 -22.79
CA PHE A 18 -34.71 -1.71 -22.79
C PHE A 18 -34.84 -0.42 -21.96
N ALA A 19 -35.99 -0.18 -21.31
CA ALA A 19 -36.21 1.08 -20.60
C ALA A 19 -35.94 1.04 -19.07
N ILE A 20 -35.67 -0.14 -18.47
CA ILE A 20 -35.57 -0.26 -16.99
C ILE A 20 -34.20 -0.80 -16.52
N ALA A 21 -33.25 -1.06 -17.43
CA ALA A 21 -31.98 -1.69 -17.07
C ALA A 21 -30.70 -0.88 -17.33
N PRO A 22 -30.59 0.40 -16.91
CA PRO A 22 -29.26 0.95 -16.64
C PRO A 22 -29.06 1.44 -15.19
N ALA A 23 -30.12 1.60 -14.38
CA ALA A 23 -29.98 2.17 -13.04
C ALA A 23 -29.38 1.21 -12.00
N PHE A 24 -29.56 -0.11 -12.18
CA PHE A 24 -29.07 -1.10 -11.20
C PHE A 24 -27.56 -1.41 -11.29
N PHE A 25 -26.90 -1.08 -12.41
CA PHE A 25 -25.46 -1.33 -12.58
C PHE A 25 -24.55 -0.24 -11.98
N LEU A 26 -25.11 0.92 -11.60
CA LEU A 26 -24.33 2.05 -11.06
C LEU A 26 -24.22 2.06 -9.53
N TRP A 27 -25.03 1.27 -8.81
CA TRP A 27 -25.00 1.24 -7.34
C TRP A 27 -23.98 0.29 -6.73
N SER A 28 -23.40 -0.64 -7.50
CA SER A 28 -22.41 -1.58 -6.95
C SER A 28 -20.99 -1.01 -6.82
N TRP A 29 -20.73 0.21 -7.29
CA TRP A 29 -19.37 0.79 -7.34
C TRP A 29 -19.02 1.68 -6.14
N ILE A 30 -19.95 1.96 -5.22
CA ILE A 30 -19.74 2.96 -4.15
C ILE A 30 -19.25 2.34 -2.82
N LEU A 31 -19.29 1.02 -2.63
CA LEU A 31 -19.15 0.41 -1.30
C LEU A 31 -17.83 -0.34 -1.02
N SER A 32 -16.77 -0.12 -1.80
CA SER A 32 -15.45 -0.70 -1.50
C SER A 32 -14.43 0.33 -1.04
N CYS A 33 -14.86 1.39 -0.34
CA CYS A 33 -13.94 2.24 0.41
C CYS A 33 -13.64 1.59 1.77
N GLY A 34 -13.10 0.36 1.74
CA GLY A 34 -12.61 -0.30 2.94
C GLY A 34 -11.47 0.52 3.53
N LEU A 35 -11.48 0.75 4.84
CA LEU A 35 -10.39 1.40 5.56
C LEU A 35 -9.09 0.67 5.22
N LYS A 36 -8.25 1.30 4.40
CA LYS A 36 -6.96 0.72 4.03
C LYS A 36 -6.17 0.57 5.33
N PRO A 37 -5.69 -0.63 5.67
CA PRO A 37 -4.96 -0.84 6.91
C PRO A 37 -3.80 0.14 6.95
N VAL A 38 -3.65 0.85 8.08
CA VAL A 38 -2.64 1.89 8.22
C VAL A 38 -1.27 1.23 8.05
N PRO A 39 -0.52 1.56 6.97
CA PRO A 39 0.74 0.90 6.72
C PRO A 39 1.75 1.27 7.82
N PRO A 40 2.69 0.36 8.14
CA PRO A 40 3.76 0.62 9.08
C PRO A 40 4.54 1.89 8.69
N PRO A 41 5.10 2.61 9.67
CA PRO A 41 5.82 3.85 9.40
C PRO A 41 7.15 3.58 8.69
N GLU A 42 7.40 4.30 7.60
CA GLU A 42 8.67 4.33 6.86
C GLU A 42 9.87 4.62 7.78
N GLY A 43 11.04 4.13 7.40
CA GLY A 43 12.29 4.57 8.02
C GLY A 43 13.48 3.65 7.75
N ARG A 44 14.59 4.00 8.40
CA ARG A 44 15.84 3.26 8.32
C ARG A 44 15.92 2.22 9.44
N PHE A 45 16.21 0.98 9.07
CA PHE A 45 16.31 -0.17 9.96
C PHE A 45 17.71 -0.74 9.87
N CYS A 46 18.35 -1.06 11.01
CA CYS A 46 19.70 -1.60 11.02
C CYS A 46 19.80 -2.85 11.89
N ASP A 47 20.63 -3.80 11.47
CA ASP A 47 21.02 -4.95 12.27
C ASP A 47 22.10 -4.53 13.26
N VAL A 48 21.74 -4.52 14.55
CA VAL A 48 22.63 -4.10 15.64
C VAL A 48 23.37 -5.31 16.24
N TRP A 49 22.95 -6.54 15.91
CA TRP A 49 23.53 -7.76 16.45
C TRP A 49 24.78 -8.19 15.68
N HIS A 50 24.76 -8.07 14.35
CA HIS A 50 25.87 -8.52 13.50
C HIS A 50 26.79 -7.38 13.05
N LYS A 51 28.08 -7.70 12.86
CA LYS A 51 29.09 -6.78 12.31
C LYS A 51 29.54 -7.30 10.93
N PRO A 52 29.64 -6.45 9.89
CA PRO A 52 29.38 -5.00 9.89
C PRO A 52 27.89 -4.67 10.06
N VAL A 53 27.59 -3.48 10.59
CA VAL A 53 26.21 -3.01 10.76
C VAL A 53 25.60 -2.78 9.38
N GLU A 54 24.64 -3.62 9.01
CA GLU A 54 23.87 -3.50 7.78
C GLU A 54 22.61 -2.67 8.05
N CYS A 55 22.39 -1.62 7.27
CA CYS A 55 21.21 -0.78 7.34
C CYS A 55 20.43 -0.84 6.02
N VAL A 56 19.12 -0.84 6.13
CA VAL A 56 18.17 -0.83 5.01
C VAL A 56 17.16 0.28 5.20
N GLU A 57 16.66 0.85 4.12
CA GLU A 57 15.61 1.88 4.16
C GLU A 57 14.32 1.29 3.59
N LEU A 58 13.25 1.29 4.38
CA LEU A 58 11.99 0.66 4.02
C LEU A 58 10.87 1.69 4.06
N ASN A 59 10.18 1.85 2.93
CA ASN A 59 9.00 2.65 2.80
C ASN A 59 7.79 1.75 2.46
N PHE A 60 7.03 1.39 3.49
CA PHE A 60 5.85 0.54 3.39
C PHE A 60 4.65 1.23 2.74
N ARG A 61 4.63 2.58 2.72
CA ARG A 61 3.55 3.36 2.10
C ARG A 61 3.67 3.36 0.59
N ASP A 62 4.87 3.63 0.10
CA ASP A 62 5.16 3.71 -1.32
C ASP A 62 5.52 2.34 -1.91
N GLY A 63 5.74 1.33 -1.05
CA GLY A 63 6.10 -0.02 -1.48
C GLY A 63 7.49 -0.06 -2.10
N ILE A 64 8.45 0.62 -1.48
CA ILE A 64 9.84 0.71 -1.96
C ILE A 64 10.76 0.33 -0.80
N GLY A 65 11.78 -0.46 -1.07
CA GLY A 65 12.83 -0.80 -0.12
C GLY A 65 14.21 -0.67 -0.75
N ASP A 66 15.15 -0.07 -0.03
CA ASP A 66 16.57 -0.05 -0.40
C ASP A 66 17.33 -1.01 0.53
N LEU A 67 17.87 -2.07 -0.07
CA LEU A 67 18.67 -3.10 0.62
C LEU A 67 20.18 -2.79 0.60
N GLY A 68 20.57 -1.55 0.24
CA GLY A 68 21.96 -1.10 0.08
C GLY A 68 22.50 -1.24 -1.34
N GLN A 69 21.68 -1.77 -2.27
CA GLN A 69 22.00 -1.94 -3.70
C GLN A 69 21.19 -0.98 -4.58
N GLY A 70 20.41 -0.09 -3.97
CA GLY A 70 19.46 0.80 -4.62
C GLY A 70 18.01 0.44 -4.30
N THR A 71 17.11 1.32 -4.70
CA THR A 71 15.67 1.21 -4.45
C THR A 71 15.03 0.11 -5.31
N VAL A 72 14.39 -0.85 -4.65
CA VAL A 72 13.70 -1.97 -5.28
C VAL A 72 12.21 -1.94 -4.89
N PRO A 73 11.28 -2.27 -5.81
CA PRO A 73 9.86 -2.34 -5.48
C PRO A 73 9.57 -3.48 -4.49
N MET A 74 8.71 -3.18 -3.52
CA MET A 74 8.27 -4.09 -2.47
C MET A 74 6.77 -4.36 -2.60
N ARG A 75 6.41 -5.64 -2.69
CA ARG A 75 5.03 -6.13 -2.78
C ARG A 75 4.48 -6.46 -1.41
N MET A 76 3.34 -5.88 -1.06
CA MET A 76 2.62 -6.18 0.17
C MET A 76 1.83 -7.48 0.03
N LYS A 77 2.09 -8.47 0.88
CA LYS A 77 1.26 -9.68 1.01
C LYS A 77 0.19 -9.53 2.09
N SER A 78 0.56 -8.88 3.20
CA SER A 78 -0.34 -8.51 4.29
C SER A 78 0.20 -7.25 4.98
N VAL A 79 -0.55 -6.72 5.95
CA VAL A 79 -0.15 -5.53 6.73
C VAL A 79 1.22 -5.69 7.41
N VAL A 80 1.58 -6.94 7.70
CA VAL A 80 2.82 -7.30 8.42
C VAL A 80 3.80 -8.08 7.55
N LEU A 81 3.45 -8.46 6.31
CA LEU A 81 4.30 -9.25 5.42
C LEU A 81 4.49 -8.57 4.07
N TYR A 82 5.74 -8.38 3.72
CA TYR A 82 6.16 -7.78 2.46
C TYR A 82 7.20 -8.67 1.77
N GLN A 83 7.27 -8.57 0.45
CA GLN A 83 8.20 -9.33 -0.38
C GLN A 83 8.88 -8.41 -1.38
N ILE A 84 10.19 -8.55 -1.53
CA ILE A 84 10.96 -7.91 -2.60
C ILE A 84 11.44 -9.02 -3.54
N ASP A 85 11.13 -8.85 -4.82
CA ASP A 85 11.55 -9.76 -5.89
C ASP A 85 12.84 -9.21 -6.51
N ILE A 86 13.97 -9.87 -6.28
CA ILE A 86 15.24 -9.54 -6.94
C ILE A 86 15.31 -10.38 -8.23
N GLU A 87 15.84 -9.80 -9.31
CA GLU A 87 15.80 -10.28 -10.71
C GLU A 87 16.15 -11.78 -10.92
N SER A 88 16.82 -12.42 -9.96
CA SER A 88 17.26 -13.82 -9.97
C SER A 88 16.41 -14.78 -9.11
N LYS A 89 15.07 -14.65 -9.08
CA LYS A 89 14.12 -15.52 -8.31
C LYS A 89 14.38 -15.59 -6.80
N HIS A 90 15.24 -14.74 -6.28
CA HIS A 90 15.50 -14.65 -4.86
C HIS A 90 14.52 -13.67 -4.24
N ASN A 91 13.66 -14.20 -3.39
CA ASN A 91 12.64 -13.42 -2.71
C ASN A 91 13.16 -13.03 -1.32
N VAL A 92 13.26 -11.73 -1.07
CA VAL A 92 13.52 -11.23 0.27
C VAL A 92 12.18 -11.05 0.97
N LEU A 93 12.01 -11.70 2.12
CA LEU A 93 10.80 -11.59 2.93
C LEU A 93 11.03 -10.61 4.07
N ILE A 94 10.13 -9.65 4.21
CA ILE A 94 10.17 -8.63 5.24
C ILE A 94 8.93 -8.79 6.11
N GLU A 95 9.14 -9.16 7.36
CA GLU A 95 8.10 -9.27 8.38
C GLU A 95 8.17 -8.08 9.31
N VAL A 96 7.07 -7.35 9.43
CA VAL A 96 6.96 -6.21 10.34
C VAL A 96 6.49 -6.73 11.69
N LEU A 97 7.36 -6.58 12.69
CA LEU A 97 7.11 -6.97 14.06
C LEU A 97 6.63 -5.78 14.88
N HIS A 98 6.30 -6.03 16.16
CA HIS A 98 5.91 -5.00 17.10
C HIS A 98 7.07 -4.01 17.37
N GLU A 99 6.74 -2.79 17.83
CA GLU A 99 7.72 -1.79 18.30
C GLU A 99 8.83 -1.39 17.32
N HIS A 100 8.50 -1.15 16.05
CA HIS A 100 9.47 -0.68 15.05
C HIS A 100 10.62 -1.66 14.77
N ARG A 101 10.35 -2.95 14.89
CA ARG A 101 11.28 -4.02 14.53
C ARG A 101 10.83 -4.68 13.24
N VAL A 102 11.77 -5.10 12.43
CA VAL A 102 11.49 -5.86 11.20
C VAL A 102 12.40 -7.07 11.12
N ARG A 103 11.86 -8.21 10.72
CA ARG A 103 12.64 -9.41 10.44
C ARG A 103 12.79 -9.54 8.93
N ILE A 104 14.03 -9.60 8.46
CA ILE A 104 14.33 -9.69 7.03
C ILE A 104 14.98 -11.04 6.78
N THR A 105 14.38 -11.82 5.88
CA THR A 105 14.90 -13.11 5.45
C THR A 105 15.44 -12.94 4.05
N PHE A 106 16.76 -12.96 3.93
CA PHE A 106 17.44 -13.00 2.65
C PHE A 106 17.43 -14.42 2.08
N PRO A 107 17.52 -14.59 0.75
CA PRO A 107 17.67 -15.91 0.14
C PRO A 107 18.86 -16.66 0.78
N GLU A 108 18.64 -17.94 1.11
CA GLU A 108 19.68 -18.85 1.60
C GLU A 108 20.38 -18.41 2.90
N LYS A 109 19.85 -17.40 3.59
CA LYS A 109 20.38 -16.91 4.86
C LYS A 109 19.33 -17.04 5.95
N GLU A 110 19.80 -17.11 7.18
CA GLU A 110 18.93 -17.06 8.34
C GLU A 110 18.22 -15.69 8.45
N PRO A 111 16.97 -15.66 8.95
CA PRO A 111 16.25 -14.41 9.16
C PRO A 111 16.96 -13.54 10.19
N ARG A 112 17.25 -12.29 9.82
CA ARG A 112 17.91 -11.31 10.68
C ARG A 112 16.93 -10.27 11.20
N LEU A 113 17.17 -9.78 12.42
CA LEU A 113 16.34 -8.78 13.07
C LEU A 113 16.96 -7.39 12.90
N TYR A 114 16.17 -6.46 12.38
CA TYR A 114 16.56 -5.07 12.21
C TYR A 114 15.71 -4.17 13.09
N LEU A 115 16.36 -3.17 13.67
CA LEU A 115 15.73 -2.20 14.55
C LEU A 115 15.64 -0.85 13.85
N LYS A 116 14.49 -0.20 13.94
CA LYS A 116 14.33 1.17 13.42
C LYS A 116 15.23 2.13 14.20
N ILE A 117 16.12 2.80 13.48
CA ILE A 117 16.92 3.87 14.05
C ILE A 117 16.12 5.17 13.98
N LYS A 118 16.14 5.94 15.08
CA LYS A 118 15.59 7.29 15.10
C LYS A 118 16.57 8.22 14.39
N ASP A 119 16.27 8.60 13.15
CA ASP A 119 17.08 9.59 12.45
C ASP A 119 16.95 10.97 13.16
N PRO A 120 18.05 11.67 13.49
CA PRO A 120 17.97 13.05 13.98
C PRO A 120 17.23 14.00 13.03
N LYS A 121 17.26 13.76 11.72
CA LYS A 121 16.51 14.56 10.72
C LYS A 121 14.99 14.35 10.86
N ASP A 122 14.55 13.13 11.11
CA ASP A 122 13.14 12.83 11.35
C ASP A 122 12.59 13.58 12.57
N ARG A 123 13.41 13.71 13.63
CA ARG A 123 13.03 14.49 14.81
C ARG A 123 12.80 15.95 14.45
N LYS A 124 13.70 16.53 13.66
CA LYS A 124 13.58 17.92 13.19
C LYS A 124 12.32 18.12 12.34
N ARG A 125 12.07 17.22 11.38
CA ARG A 125 10.87 17.27 10.51
C ARG A 125 9.57 17.16 11.30
N ARG A 126 9.50 16.26 12.30
CA ARG A 126 8.31 16.15 13.17
C ARG A 126 8.11 17.40 14.02
N TRP A 127 9.19 18.00 14.51
CA TRP A 127 9.13 19.24 15.28
C TRP A 127 8.64 20.42 14.43
N GLU A 128 9.15 20.55 13.20
CA GLU A 128 8.70 21.58 12.26
C GLU A 128 7.22 21.41 11.90
N LYS A 129 6.78 20.18 11.65
CA LYS A 129 5.36 19.88 11.40
C LYS A 129 4.48 20.20 12.60
N ALA A 130 4.89 19.80 13.82
CA ALA A 130 4.14 20.11 15.03
C ALA A 130 4.09 21.63 15.29
N LYS A 131 5.16 22.37 14.99
CA LYS A 131 5.19 23.83 15.07
C LYS A 131 4.22 24.47 14.06
N GLN A 132 4.15 23.93 12.86
CA GLN A 132 3.21 24.39 11.84
C GLN A 132 1.76 24.14 12.27
N GLU A 133 1.43 22.92 12.70
CA GLU A 133 0.10 22.58 13.21
C GLU A 133 -0.28 23.44 14.43
N TRP A 134 0.67 23.72 15.32
CA TRP A 134 0.47 24.63 16.45
C TRP A 134 0.15 26.06 15.98
N ASN A 135 0.93 26.59 15.05
CA ASN A 135 0.68 27.93 14.51
C ASN A 135 -0.68 27.99 13.79
N ASP A 136 -1.04 26.97 13.02
CA ASP A 136 -2.34 26.91 12.34
C ASP A 136 -3.50 26.90 13.34
N LEU A 137 -3.34 26.23 14.49
CA LEU A 137 -4.36 26.15 15.55
C LEU A 137 -4.48 27.43 16.39
N PHE A 138 -3.38 28.15 16.63
CA PHE A 138 -3.34 29.27 17.59
C PHE A 138 -3.09 30.66 16.98
N GLN A 139 -2.68 30.77 15.72
CA GLN A 139 -2.60 32.05 14.99
C GLN A 139 -3.85 32.33 14.14
N SER A 140 -4.67 31.31 13.84
CA SER A 140 -5.98 31.51 13.18
C SER A 140 -7.09 31.92 14.17
N SER A 141 -6.79 31.97 15.47
CA SER A 141 -7.72 32.33 16.54
C SER A 141 -7.61 33.77 17.04
N GLU A 142 -6.91 34.65 16.32
CA GLU A 142 -7.05 36.10 16.55
C GLU A 142 -8.31 36.60 15.81
N PRO A 143 -9.29 37.21 16.51
CA PRO A 143 -10.54 37.70 15.92
C PRO A 143 -10.36 38.91 14.98
#